data_AF-M3QY80-F1
#
_entry.id   AF-M3QY80-F1
#
_cell.length_a   1.000
_cell.length_b   1.000
_cell.length_c   1.000
_cell.angle_alpha   90.00
_cell.angle_beta   90.00
_cell.angle_gamma   90.00
#
_symmetry.space_group_name_H-M   'P 1'
#
loop_
_entity.id
_entity.type
_entity.pdbx_description
1 polymer ?
#
loop_
_entity_poly.entity_id
_entity_poly.type
_entity_poly.pdbx_seq_one_letter_code
_entity_poly.pdbx_strand_id
1 'polypeptide(L)'
;MALDLSKYTIEERFIPVFLMLDTSGSMNETLGNHTRIQALNLCVQTMIETLKQEAKKELFSKMAIITFGGNGAVLHTPFNDIKTIGFKPLSADGGTPLDKAFELAKDLIEDKDTFPTKFYKPYSILVSDGEPNNDKWQEPLSRFHHDGRSAKSVCWSIFIGNIHGGLIVSLSHSFHY
;
A
#
# COMPACT_ATOMS: atom_id res chain seq x y z
N MET A 1 25.03 10.78 -42.64
CA MET A 1 24.88 10.91 -41.17
C MET A 1 24.15 9.68 -40.67
N ALA A 2 24.74 8.90 -39.77
CA ALA A 2 24.10 7.73 -39.19
C ALA A 2 23.19 8.14 -38.03
N LEU A 3 22.00 7.55 -37.94
CA LEU A 3 21.06 7.77 -36.84
C LEU A 3 21.64 7.12 -35.57
N ASP A 4 21.94 7.94 -34.57
CA ASP A 4 22.43 7.48 -33.27
C ASP A 4 21.26 7.07 -32.37
N LEU A 5 20.99 5.77 -32.33
CA LEU A 5 19.89 5.17 -31.57
C LEU A 5 20.11 5.21 -30.05
N SER A 6 21.32 5.50 -29.56
CA SER A 6 21.59 5.65 -28.11
C SER A 6 20.89 6.87 -27.50
N LYS A 7 20.49 7.84 -28.35
CA LYS A 7 19.67 9.00 -27.98
C LYS A 7 18.17 8.66 -27.85
N TYR A 8 17.76 7.47 -28.26
CA TYR A 8 16.39 6.96 -28.21
C TYR A 8 16.23 5.80 -27.21
N THR A 9 17.15 5.68 -26.25
CA THR A 9 16.99 4.71 -25.15
C THR A 9 15.80 5.12 -24.30
N ILE A 10 14.73 4.32 -24.31
CA ILE A 10 13.57 4.51 -23.42
C ILE A 10 14.04 4.17 -22.02
N GLU A 11 14.10 5.16 -21.13
CA GLU A 11 14.39 4.90 -19.74
C GLU A 11 13.25 4.10 -19.12
N GLU A 12 13.60 2.97 -18.51
CA GLU A 12 12.65 2.00 -17.96
C GLU A 12 11.86 2.63 -16.80
N ARG A 13 10.55 2.80 -17.01
CA ARG A 13 9.62 3.30 -15.99
C ARG A 13 8.93 2.13 -15.31
N PHE A 14 8.63 2.29 -14.04
CA PHE A 14 7.94 1.29 -13.23
C PHE A 14 6.67 1.87 -12.60
N ILE A 15 5.74 1.00 -12.21
CA ILE A 15 4.55 1.38 -11.42
C ILE A 15 4.87 1.20 -9.93
N PRO A 16 4.86 2.26 -9.11
CA PRO A 16 4.99 2.16 -7.66
C PRO A 16 3.68 1.73 -7.02
N VAL A 17 3.75 0.81 -6.06
CA VAL A 17 2.64 0.43 -5.19
C VAL A 17 3.05 0.59 -3.73
N PHE A 18 2.32 1.40 -2.98
CA PHE A 18 2.51 1.58 -1.54
C PHE A 18 1.29 0.97 -0.84
N LEU A 19 1.48 -0.15 -0.15
CA LEU A 19 0.44 -0.75 0.68
C LEU A 19 0.55 -0.21 2.10
N MET A 20 -0.55 0.26 2.66
CA MET A 20 -0.72 0.58 4.07
C MET A 20 -1.71 -0.42 4.63
N LEU A 21 -1.23 -1.33 5.48
CA LEU A 21 -1.98 -2.47 5.96
C LEU A 21 -2.25 -2.33 7.46
N ASP A 22 -3.53 -2.38 7.81
CA ASP A 22 -3.96 -2.35 9.20
C ASP A 22 -3.61 -3.66 9.91
N THR A 23 -3.01 -3.53 11.06
CA THR A 23 -2.61 -4.59 11.98
C THR A 23 -3.05 -4.28 13.41
N SER A 24 -4.05 -3.41 13.57
CA SER A 24 -4.71 -3.12 14.84
C SER A 24 -5.44 -4.35 15.40
N GLY A 25 -5.75 -4.34 16.69
CA GLY A 25 -6.37 -5.46 17.39
C GLY A 25 -7.74 -5.88 16.84
N SER A 26 -8.52 -4.95 16.28
CA SER A 26 -9.82 -5.22 15.64
C SER A 26 -9.68 -6.13 14.40
N MET A 27 -8.49 -6.18 13.80
CA MET A 27 -8.18 -7.11 12.71
C MET A 27 -8.12 -8.59 13.18
N ASN A 28 -8.16 -8.87 14.49
CA ASN A 28 -8.33 -10.23 15.00
C ASN A 28 -9.79 -10.71 14.99
N GLU A 29 -10.76 -9.83 14.71
CA GLU A 29 -12.17 -10.22 14.68
C GLU A 29 -12.46 -11.26 13.60
N THR A 30 -13.46 -12.11 13.87
CA THR A 30 -13.89 -13.17 12.97
C THR A 30 -14.62 -12.61 11.75
N LEU A 31 -14.23 -13.12 10.59
CA LEU A 31 -14.74 -12.84 9.26
C LEU A 31 -15.01 -14.17 8.54
N GLY A 32 -16.24 -14.69 8.68
CA GLY A 32 -16.59 -16.03 8.22
C GLY A 32 -15.82 -17.11 8.99
N ASN A 33 -15.03 -17.91 8.29
CA ASN A 33 -14.19 -18.98 8.88
C ASN A 33 -12.75 -18.54 9.19
N HIS A 34 -12.45 -17.25 9.01
CA HIS A 34 -11.13 -16.67 9.20
C HIS A 34 -11.21 -15.46 10.13
N THR A 35 -10.07 -14.89 10.51
CA THR A 35 -10.01 -13.52 11.06
C THR A 35 -9.78 -12.49 9.95
N ARG A 36 -10.08 -11.21 10.20
CA ARG A 36 -9.80 -10.12 9.23
C ARG A 36 -8.33 -10.08 8.81
N ILE A 37 -7.40 -10.29 9.76
CA ILE A 37 -5.95 -10.34 9.49
C ILE A 37 -5.55 -11.57 8.66
N GLN A 38 -6.22 -12.72 8.84
CA GLN A 38 -6.00 -13.90 7.98
C GLN A 38 -6.46 -13.63 6.55
N ALA A 39 -7.62 -12.99 6.37
CA ALA A 39 -8.10 -12.59 5.05
C ALA A 39 -7.15 -11.58 4.38
N LEU A 40 -6.69 -10.57 5.13
CA LEU A 40 -5.71 -9.59 4.65
C LEU A 40 -4.43 -10.28 4.17
N ASN A 41 -3.85 -11.17 4.99
CA ASN A 41 -2.64 -11.91 4.64
C ASN A 41 -2.82 -12.72 3.36
N LEU A 42 -3.94 -13.43 3.22
CA LEU A 42 -4.25 -14.20 2.02
C LEU A 42 -4.33 -13.30 0.79
N CYS A 43 -5.08 -12.19 0.88
CA CYS A 43 -5.24 -11.25 -0.23
C CYS A 43 -3.91 -10.64 -0.67
N VAL A 44 -3.08 -10.20 0.28
CA VAL A 44 -1.77 -9.60 -0.02
C VAL A 44 -0.83 -10.62 -0.65
N GLN A 45 -0.79 -11.84 -0.10
CA GLN A 45 0.04 -12.91 -0.67
C GLN A 45 -0.41 -13.26 -2.09
N THR A 46 -1.71 -13.46 -2.32
CA THR A 46 -2.27 -13.73 -3.65
C THR A 46 -1.96 -12.60 -4.62
N MET A 47 -2.13 -11.32 -4.22
CA MET A 47 -1.80 -10.17 -5.06
C MET A 47 -0.31 -10.18 -5.46
N ILE A 48 0.61 -10.40 -4.51
CA ILE A 48 2.04 -10.44 -4.80
C ILE A 48 2.36 -11.59 -5.76
N GLU A 49 1.81 -12.78 -5.54
CA GLU A 49 2.02 -13.94 -6.41
C GLU A 49 1.47 -13.72 -7.82
N THR A 50 0.27 -13.16 -7.95
CA THR A 50 -0.33 -12.80 -9.25
C THR A 50 0.53 -11.76 -9.97
N LEU A 51 0.96 -10.70 -9.28
CA LEU A 51 1.83 -9.69 -9.88
C LEU A 51 3.19 -10.26 -10.30
N LYS A 52 3.77 -11.20 -9.54
CA LYS A 52 5.00 -11.91 -9.93
C LYS A 52 4.83 -12.72 -11.23
N GLN A 53 3.68 -13.36 -11.41
CA GLN A 53 3.38 -14.15 -12.61
C GLN A 53 3.17 -13.25 -13.83
N GLU A 54 2.44 -12.15 -13.67
CA GLU A 54 2.14 -11.19 -14.74
C GLU A 54 3.34 -10.30 -15.11
N ALA A 55 4.29 -10.09 -14.21
CA ALA A 55 5.52 -9.30 -14.44
C ALA A 55 6.49 -9.88 -15.50
N LYS A 56 6.07 -10.92 -16.24
CA LYS A 56 6.67 -11.38 -17.49
C LYS A 56 6.35 -10.46 -18.68
N LYS A 57 5.33 -9.60 -18.57
CA LYS A 57 4.91 -8.62 -19.59
C LYS A 57 5.15 -7.19 -19.09
N GLU A 58 6.39 -6.71 -19.20
CA GLU A 58 6.83 -5.29 -19.24
C GLU A 58 6.25 -4.25 -18.25
N LEU A 59 5.53 -4.63 -17.19
CA LEU A 59 5.20 -3.75 -16.09
C LEU A 59 6.14 -4.05 -14.91
N PHE A 60 7.32 -3.43 -14.94
CA PHE A 60 8.20 -3.35 -13.78
C PHE A 60 7.40 -2.69 -12.66
N SER A 61 6.96 -3.45 -11.67
CA SER A 61 6.19 -2.93 -10.54
C SER A 61 7.05 -3.07 -9.30
N LYS A 62 7.21 -1.97 -8.57
CA LYS A 62 7.94 -1.93 -7.31
C LYS A 62 6.95 -1.66 -6.19
N MET A 63 7.14 -2.31 -5.04
CA MET A 63 6.21 -2.23 -3.93
C MET A 63 6.93 -1.99 -2.61
N ALA A 64 6.32 -1.15 -1.76
CA ALA A 64 6.61 -1.07 -0.34
C ALA A 64 5.37 -1.47 0.47
N ILE A 65 5.58 -2.10 1.61
CA ILE A 65 4.51 -2.49 2.53
C ILE A 65 4.76 -1.82 3.87
N ILE A 66 3.83 -0.96 4.24
CA ILE A 66 3.74 -0.28 5.52
C ILE A 66 2.64 -0.99 6.32
N THR A 67 2.92 -1.28 7.58
CA THR A 67 1.92 -1.82 8.50
C THR A 67 1.71 -0.84 9.63
N PHE A 68 0.46 -0.65 10.06
CA PHE A 68 0.15 0.22 11.18
C PHE A 68 -0.75 -0.52 12.19
N GLY A 69 -0.40 -0.45 13.48
CA GLY A 69 -1.00 -1.26 14.53
C GLY A 69 -0.39 -0.94 15.90
N GLY A 70 -0.37 -1.91 16.82
CA GLY A 70 0.14 -1.75 18.18
C GLY A 70 1.57 -1.19 18.31
N ASN A 71 2.41 -1.37 17.29
CA ASN A 71 3.79 -0.85 17.25
C ASN A 71 3.93 0.51 16.52
N GLY A 72 2.85 1.25 16.30
CA GLY A 72 2.88 2.43 15.44
C GLY A 72 2.79 2.05 13.96
N ALA A 73 3.33 2.89 13.08
CA ALA A 73 3.49 2.58 11.66
C ALA A 73 4.95 2.21 11.35
N VAL A 74 5.15 1.09 10.66
CA VAL A 74 6.49 0.56 10.35
C VAL A 74 6.59 0.09 8.91
N LEU A 75 7.80 0.16 8.35
CA LEU A 75 8.11 -0.37 7.02
C LEU A 75 8.35 -1.89 7.13
N HIS A 76 7.29 -2.68 6.92
CA HIS A 76 7.35 -4.14 6.94
C HIS A 76 8.15 -4.69 5.75
N THR A 77 7.97 -4.12 4.56
CA THR A 77 8.71 -4.52 3.36
C THR A 77 9.28 -3.27 2.68
N PRO A 78 10.61 -3.14 2.59
CA PRO A 78 11.26 -2.04 1.88
C PRO A 78 10.83 -1.97 0.42
N PHE A 79 10.89 -0.76 -0.15
CA PHE A 79 10.54 -0.52 -1.54
C PHE A 79 11.44 -1.32 -2.49
N ASN A 80 10.89 -2.36 -3.13
CA ASN A 80 11.69 -3.25 -3.98
C ASN A 80 10.87 -3.84 -5.15
N ASP A 81 11.55 -4.48 -6.09
CA ASP A 81 10.91 -5.22 -7.19
C ASP A 81 10.02 -6.33 -6.62
N ILE A 82 8.76 -6.37 -7.07
CA ILE A 82 7.76 -7.36 -6.65
C ILE A 82 8.27 -8.80 -6.78
N LYS A 83 9.15 -9.09 -7.76
CA LYS A 83 9.77 -10.41 -7.98
C LYS A 83 10.60 -10.86 -6.78
N THR A 84 11.20 -9.93 -6.06
CA THR A 84 12.09 -10.19 -4.92
C THR A 84 11.38 -10.18 -3.57
N ILE A 85 10.15 -9.67 -3.51
CA ILE A 85 9.41 -9.53 -2.24
C ILE A 85 9.06 -10.90 -1.67
N GLY A 86 9.59 -11.20 -0.48
CA GLY A 86 9.14 -12.31 0.36
C GLY A 86 8.22 -11.78 1.45
N PHE A 87 6.91 -11.83 1.23
CA PHE A 87 5.92 -11.38 2.20
C PHE A 87 5.89 -12.31 3.42
N LYS A 88 6.00 -11.72 4.61
CA LYS A 88 5.81 -12.43 5.88
C LYS A 88 4.39 -12.14 6.39
N PRO A 89 3.63 -13.17 6.79
CA PRO A 89 2.30 -12.96 7.33
C PRO A 89 2.32 -12.03 8.56
N LEU A 90 1.33 -11.15 8.59
CA LEU A 90 1.13 -10.16 9.63
C LEU A 90 0.34 -10.75 10.80
N SER A 91 0.55 -10.18 11.98
CA SER A 91 -0.26 -10.42 13.18
C SER A 91 -0.89 -9.09 13.61
N ALA A 92 -2.07 -9.18 14.21
CA ALA A 92 -2.84 -8.03 14.62
C ALA A 92 -2.73 -7.81 16.13
N ASP A 93 -2.47 -6.58 16.55
CA ASP A 93 -2.37 -6.18 17.96
C ASP A 93 -2.52 -4.66 18.14
N GLY A 94 -2.91 -4.23 19.33
CA GLY A 94 -2.94 -2.83 19.75
C GLY A 94 -3.93 -1.94 18.98
N GLY A 95 -3.63 -0.65 18.89
CA GLY A 95 -4.53 0.33 18.27
C GLY A 95 -4.26 0.58 16.78
N THR A 96 -5.01 1.52 16.20
CA THR A 96 -4.97 1.96 14.80
C THR A 96 -4.30 3.35 14.63
N PRO A 97 -2.96 3.46 14.54
CA PRO A 97 -2.24 4.73 14.36
C PRO A 97 -2.21 5.16 12.88
N LEU A 98 -3.39 5.49 12.34
CA LEU A 98 -3.58 5.81 10.94
C LEU A 98 -2.84 7.08 10.49
N ASP A 99 -2.74 8.08 11.38
CA ASP A 99 -1.92 9.29 11.19
C ASP A 99 -0.48 8.94 10.83
N LYS A 100 0.12 8.00 11.58
CA LYS A 100 1.49 7.54 11.37
C LYS A 100 1.66 6.76 10.07
N ALA A 101 0.63 6.05 9.62
CA ALA A 101 0.66 5.36 8.33
C ALA A 101 0.80 6.36 7.17
N PHE A 102 0.01 7.44 7.19
CA PHE A 102 0.08 8.48 6.16
C PHE A 102 1.39 9.26 6.20
N GLU A 103 1.90 9.60 7.39
CA GLU A 103 3.20 10.25 7.55
C GLU A 103 4.32 9.39 6.94
N LEU A 104 4.42 8.11 7.33
CA LEU A 104 5.46 7.21 6.83
C LEU A 104 5.33 6.96 5.32
N ALA A 105 4.12 6.77 4.81
CA ALA A 105 3.89 6.59 3.38
C ALA A 105 4.30 7.84 2.59
N LYS A 106 3.97 9.02 3.10
CA LYS A 106 4.38 10.29 2.50
C LYS A 106 5.89 10.40 2.47
N ASP A 107 6.57 10.19 3.60
CA ASP A 107 8.03 10.31 3.69
C ASP A 107 8.75 9.38 2.69
N LEU A 108 8.28 8.13 2.55
CA LEU A 108 8.80 7.19 1.57
C LEU A 108 8.60 7.63 0.11
N ILE A 109 7.47 8.29 -0.19
CA ILE A 109 7.17 8.79 -1.54
C ILE A 109 7.94 10.10 -1.83
N GLU A 110 8.22 10.91 -0.82
CA GLU A 110 9.00 12.15 -1.00
C GLU A 110 10.50 11.86 -1.16
N ASP A 111 11.02 10.86 -0.45
CA ASP A 111 12.43 10.47 -0.48
C ASP A 111 12.91 10.13 -1.90
N LYS A 112 13.82 10.95 -2.44
CA LYS A 112 14.36 10.77 -3.79
C LYS A 112 15.44 9.70 -3.86
N ASP A 113 16.04 9.36 -2.74
CA ASP A 113 17.11 8.37 -2.65
C ASP A 113 16.50 6.96 -2.64
N THR A 114 15.44 6.76 -1.85
CA THR A 114 14.71 5.48 -1.79
C THR A 114 13.72 5.33 -2.95
N PHE A 115 13.09 6.43 -3.39
CA PHE A 115 12.10 6.42 -4.46
C PHE A 115 12.54 7.30 -5.63
N PRO A 116 13.14 6.73 -6.70
CA PRO A 116 13.66 7.49 -7.83
C PRO A 116 12.54 8.20 -8.61
N THR A 117 12.88 9.23 -9.37
CA THR A 117 11.92 10.17 -9.98
C THR A 117 11.20 9.65 -11.23
N LYS A 118 11.61 8.49 -11.77
CA LYS A 118 11.14 7.96 -13.06
C LYS A 118 10.15 6.81 -12.86
N PHE A 119 8.91 7.16 -12.55
CA PHE A 119 7.82 6.23 -12.32
C PHE A 119 6.55 6.68 -13.05
N TYR A 120 5.69 5.71 -13.36
CA TYR A 120 4.28 5.99 -13.69
C TYR A 120 3.53 6.43 -12.43
N LYS A 121 2.26 6.84 -12.54
CA LYS A 121 1.47 7.31 -11.41
C LYS A 121 1.51 6.29 -10.24
N PRO A 122 1.90 6.70 -9.01
CA PRO A 122 1.96 5.80 -7.86
C PRO A 122 0.55 5.35 -7.46
N TYR A 123 0.44 4.13 -6.96
CA TYR A 123 -0.76 3.63 -6.29
C TYR A 123 -0.49 3.57 -4.79
N SER A 124 -1.39 4.16 -4.01
CA SER A 124 -1.35 4.12 -2.55
C SER A 124 -2.64 3.43 -2.10
N ILE A 125 -2.50 2.25 -1.51
CA ILE A 125 -3.62 1.37 -1.19
C ILE A 125 -3.65 1.18 0.33
N LEU A 126 -4.76 1.59 0.94
CA LEU A 126 -5.02 1.46 2.37
C LEU A 126 -5.97 0.29 2.59
N VAL A 127 -5.64 -0.64 3.47
CA VAL A 127 -6.45 -1.81 3.78
C VAL A 127 -6.71 -1.84 5.28
N SER A 128 -7.97 -1.74 5.70
CA SER A 128 -8.36 -1.64 7.12
C SER A 128 -9.84 -2.00 7.30
N ASP A 129 -10.27 -2.21 8.54
CA ASP A 129 -11.66 -2.34 8.96
C ASP A 129 -12.32 -1.01 9.37
N GLY A 130 -11.66 0.13 9.15
CA GLY A 130 -12.29 1.46 9.19
C GLY A 130 -12.43 2.10 10.56
N GLU A 131 -11.75 1.60 11.60
CA GLU A 131 -11.88 2.10 12.98
C GLU A 131 -10.59 2.81 13.44
N PRO A 132 -10.39 4.12 13.12
CA PRO A 132 -9.23 4.86 13.60
C PRO A 132 -9.36 5.18 15.09
N ASN A 133 -8.23 5.18 15.81
CA ASN A 133 -8.23 5.44 17.26
C ASN A 133 -8.69 6.86 17.67
N ASN A 134 -8.56 7.85 16.77
CA ASN A 134 -8.83 9.26 17.04
C ASN A 134 -8.93 10.08 15.74
N ASP A 135 -9.22 11.38 15.84
CA ASP A 135 -9.33 12.35 14.75
C ASP A 135 -8.00 13.07 14.41
N LYS A 136 -6.85 12.42 14.54
CA LYS A 136 -5.55 13.02 14.14
C LYS A 136 -5.11 12.63 12.74
N TRP A 137 -5.83 11.75 12.05
CA TRP A 137 -5.48 11.29 10.71
C TRP A 137 -5.81 12.30 9.61
N GLN A 138 -6.76 13.22 9.85
CA GLN A 138 -7.27 14.17 8.86
C GLN A 138 -6.17 15.07 8.30
N GLU A 139 -5.30 15.63 9.15
CA GLU A 139 -4.21 16.51 8.70
C GLU A 139 -3.14 15.74 7.90
N PRO A 140 -2.56 14.62 8.38
CA PRO A 140 -1.65 13.78 7.59
C PRO A 140 -2.27 13.32 6.26
N LEU A 141 -3.55 12.97 6.26
CA LEU A 141 -4.28 12.60 5.04
C LEU A 141 -4.37 13.76 4.04
N SER A 142 -4.68 14.95 4.54
CA SER A 142 -4.74 16.16 3.72
C SER A 142 -3.38 16.45 3.09
N ARG A 143 -2.30 16.42 3.88
CA ARG A 143 -0.93 16.59 3.40
C ARG A 143 -0.52 15.51 2.41
N PHE A 144 -0.99 14.28 2.59
CA PHE A 144 -0.75 13.17 1.66
C PHE A 144 -1.36 13.47 0.28
N HIS A 145 -2.59 13.99 0.23
CA HIS A 145 -3.31 14.28 -1.01
C HIS A 145 -2.87 15.56 -1.73
N HIS A 146 -2.43 16.57 -1.00
CA HIS A 146 -2.24 17.91 -1.57
C HIS A 146 -0.78 18.33 -1.71
N ASP A 147 0.13 17.73 -0.95
CA ASP A 147 1.52 18.18 -0.92
C ASP A 147 2.47 17.20 -1.64
N GLY A 148 3.44 17.73 -2.39
CA GLY A 148 4.60 16.96 -2.86
C GLY A 148 4.31 15.86 -3.89
N ARG A 149 5.13 14.81 -3.88
CA ARG A 149 5.05 13.64 -4.76
C ARG A 149 3.88 12.72 -4.41
N SER A 150 3.50 12.61 -3.13
CA SER A 150 2.36 11.78 -2.70
C SER A 150 1.03 12.27 -3.27
N ALA A 151 0.89 13.58 -3.52
CA ALA A 151 -0.30 14.17 -4.16
C ALA A 151 -0.59 13.62 -5.57
N LYS A 152 0.40 12.96 -6.20
CA LYS A 152 0.24 12.32 -7.51
C LYS A 152 -0.32 10.91 -7.41
N SER A 153 -0.49 10.35 -6.21
CA SER A 153 -0.98 8.98 -6.04
C SER A 153 -2.41 8.81 -6.53
N VAL A 154 -2.69 7.64 -7.08
CA VAL A 154 -4.05 7.07 -7.08
C VAL A 154 -4.25 6.44 -5.70
N CYS A 155 -5.22 6.96 -4.95
CA CYS A 155 -5.49 6.50 -3.58
C CYS A 155 -6.67 5.54 -3.59
N TRP A 156 -6.49 4.32 -3.06
CA TRP A 156 -7.54 3.32 -2.93
C TRP A 156 -7.69 2.90 -1.47
N SER A 157 -8.88 3.03 -0.90
CA SER A 157 -9.19 2.37 0.37
C SER A 157 -9.92 1.07 0.12
N ILE A 158 -9.52 0.04 0.86
CA ILE A 158 -10.10 -1.29 0.88
C ILE A 158 -10.57 -1.57 2.30
N PHE A 159 -11.88 -1.72 2.44
CA PHE A 159 -12.49 -2.12 3.71
C PHE A 159 -12.44 -3.64 3.89
N ILE A 160 -12.09 -4.12 5.09
CA ILE A 160 -12.20 -5.52 5.49
C ILE A 160 -13.19 -5.65 6.65
N GLY A 161 -14.37 -6.21 6.38
CA GLY A 161 -15.35 -6.47 7.41
C GLY A 161 -16.61 -7.13 6.88
N ASN A 162 -17.61 -7.25 7.76
CA ASN A 162 -18.92 -7.81 7.43
C ASN A 162 -19.93 -6.68 7.24
N ILE A 163 -20.53 -6.60 6.05
CA ILE A 163 -21.82 -5.95 5.87
C ILE A 163 -22.78 -7.01 5.31
N HIS A 164 -23.72 -7.46 6.15
CA HIS A 164 -24.75 -8.45 5.83
C HIS A 164 -24.28 -9.92 5.65
N GLY A 165 -23.36 -10.41 6.48
CA GLY A 165 -23.06 -11.85 6.59
C GLY A 165 -22.19 -12.44 5.48
N GLY A 166 -21.57 -11.60 4.66
CA GLY A 166 -20.58 -11.99 3.66
C GLY A 166 -19.36 -11.05 3.67
N LEU A 167 -18.23 -11.57 3.19
CA LEU A 167 -16.99 -10.80 2.97
C LEU A 167 -17.25 -9.71 1.93
N ILE A 168 -17.13 -8.44 2.32
CA ILE A 168 -17.08 -7.33 1.36
C ILE A 168 -15.74 -6.63 1.45
N VAL A 169 -15.04 -6.64 0.31
CA VAL A 169 -13.92 -5.75 -0.02
C VAL A 169 -14.56 -4.57 -0.75
N SER A 170 -14.82 -3.48 -0.03
CA SER A 170 -15.32 -2.24 -0.67
C SER A 170 -14.13 -1.41 -1.12
N LEU A 171 -14.16 -0.93 -2.37
CA LEU A 171 -13.12 -0.10 -2.97
C LEU A 171 -13.62 1.33 -3.15
N SER A 172 -12.90 2.31 -2.61
CA SER A 172 -13.12 3.73 -2.92
C SER A 172 -11.95 4.31 -3.71
N HIS A 173 -12.25 5.22 -4.65
CA HIS A 173 -11.28 5.92 -5.50
C HIS A 173 -10.53 7.08 -4.80
N SER A 174 -10.76 7.26 -3.49
CA SER A 174 -9.92 8.08 -2.62
C SER A 174 -9.98 7.51 -1.22
N PHE A 175 -9.01 7.86 -0.37
CA PHE A 175 -9.11 7.47 1.04
C PHE A 175 -10.28 8.21 1.67
N HIS A 176 -11.33 7.46 2.00
CA HIS A 176 -12.45 7.92 2.79
C HIS A 176 -12.43 7.10 4.07
N TYR A 177 -12.37 7.80 5.20
CA TYR A 177 -12.50 7.28 6.55
C TYR A 177 -13.61 8.05 7.24
#